data_AF-A0A920SM97-F1
#
_entry.id   AF-A0A920SM97-F1
#
_cell.length_a   1.000
_cell.length_b   1.000
_cell.length_c   1.000
_cell.angle_alpha   90.00
_cell.angle_beta   90.00
_cell.angle_gamma   90.00
#
_symmetry.space_group_name_H-M   'P 1'
#
loop_
_entity.id
_entity.type
_entity.pdbx_description
1 polymer ?
#
loop_
_entity_poly.entity_id
_entity_poly.type
_entity_poly.pdbx_seq_one_letter_code
_entity_poly.pdbx_strand_id
1 'polypeptide(L)' 'MERIFFGLGSILAGIAVGLGAFGAHGLRGILSPEDLVIFETGVRYQMYHALALLGVAWAVTQWETLYLNGRDGSLY' A
#
# COMPACT_ATOMS: atom_id res chain seq x y z
N MET A 1 -2.02 8.28 -14.18
CA MET A 1 -2.18 8.37 -12.71
C MET A 1 -1.70 7.11 -11.99
N GLU A 2 -1.80 5.95 -12.63
CA GLU A 2 -1.28 4.65 -12.20
C GLU A 2 0.17 4.69 -11.72
N ARG A 3 1.09 5.35 -12.44
CA ARG A 3 2.50 5.50 -12.01
C ARG A 3 2.65 6.20 -10.66
N ILE A 4 1.82 7.22 -10.39
CA ILE A 4 1.84 7.97 -9.13
C ILE A 4 1.34 7.08 -8.00
N PHE A 5 0.20 6.41 -8.18
CA PHE A 5 -0.34 5.50 -7.16
C PHE A 5 0.57 4.32 -6.89
N PHE A 6 1.19 3.74 -7.92
CA PHE A 6 2.16 2.67 -7.76
C PHE A 6 3.41 3.13 -6.99
N GLY A 7 3.97 4.29 -7.36
CA GLY A 7 5.14 4.87 -6.69
C GLY A 7 4.86 5.20 -5.22
N LEU A 8 3.75 5.89 -4.94
CA LEU A 8 3.33 6.23 -3.58
C LEU A 8 3.04 4.98 -2.75
N GLY A 9 2.31 4.01 -3.30
CA GLY A 9 2.02 2.74 -2.64
C GLY A 9 3.31 1.98 -2.28
N SER A 10 4.28 1.94 -3.19
CA SER A 10 5.57 1.28 -2.95
C SER A 10 6.38 1.96 -1.85
N ILE A 11 6.46 3.30 -1.86
CA ILE A 11 7.17 4.07 -0.84
C ILE A 11 6.51 3.89 0.53
N LEU A 12 5.18 4.00 0.59
CA LEU A 12 4.44 3.84 1.85
C LEU A 12 4.55 2.43 2.42
N ALA A 13 4.57 1.40 1.56
CA ALA A 13 4.81 0.02 1.97
C ALA A 13 6.21 -0.14 2.58
N GLY A 14 7.24 0.43 1.94
CA GLY A 14 8.61 0.43 2.46
C GLY A 14 8.72 1.11 3.82
N ILE A 15 8.08 2.27 3.99
CA ILE A 15 8.03 2.97 5.28
C ILE A 15 7.32 2.11 6.33
N ALA A 16 6.17 1.51 6.00
CA ALA A 16 5.44 0.64 6.94
C ALA A 16 6.29 -0.57 7.39
N VAL A 17 7.04 -1.20 6.49
CA VAL A 17 7.99 -2.27 6.84
C VAL A 17 9.08 -1.76 7.77
N GLY A 18 9.69 -0.61 7.45
CA GLY A 18 10.74 0.00 8.28
C GLY A 18 10.23 0.35 9.68
N LEU A 19 9.05 0.96 9.78
CA LEU A 19 8.40 1.27 11.07
C LEU A 19 8.05 0.01 11.85
N GLY A 20 7.54 -1.04 11.20
CA GLY A 20 7.23 -2.31 11.84
C GLY A 20 8.48 -2.98 12.42
N ALA A 21 9.58 -3.02 11.67
CA ALA A 21 10.86 -3.53 12.15
C ALA A 21 11.39 -2.70 13.33
N PHE A 22 11.29 -1.36 13.24
CA PHE A 22 11.67 -0.46 14.33
C PHE A 22 10.80 -0.66 15.59
N GLY A 23 9.49 -0.88 15.45
CA GLY A 23 8.62 -1.21 16.57
C GLY A 23 9.02 -2.51 17.27
N ALA A 24 9.23 -3.57 16.49
CA ALA A 24 9.54 -4.90 17.02
C ALA A 24 10.90 -4.98 17.73
N HIS A 25 11.90 -4.22 17.26
CA HIS A 25 13.27 -4.31 17.76
C HIS A 25 13.69 -3.09 18.58
N GLY A 26 13.39 -1.88 18.08
CA GLY A 26 13.85 -0.62 18.63
C GLY A 26 12.97 -0.06 19.75
N LEU A 27 11.65 -0.34 19.74
CA LEU A 27 10.71 0.16 20.76
C LEU A 27 10.41 -0.85 21.86
N ARG A 28 10.84 -2.11 21.68
CA ARG A 28 10.60 -3.18 22.66
C ARG A 28 11.28 -2.86 23.99
N GLY A 29 10.49 -2.76 25.05
CA GLY A 29 10.97 -2.40 26.39
C GLY A 29 11.15 -0.90 26.63
N ILE A 30 10.92 -0.06 25.62
CA ILE A 30 10.81 1.40 25.77
C ILE A 30 9.34 1.77 25.96
N LEU A 31 8.46 1.22 25.12
CA LEU A 31 7.03 1.43 25.20
C LEU A 31 6.34 0.38 26.08
N SER A 32 5.21 0.77 26.67
CA SER A 32 4.33 -0.19 27.33
C SER A 32 3.78 -1.21 26.32
N PRO A 33 3.36 -2.40 26.77
CA PRO A 33 2.73 -3.37 25.87
C PRO A 33 1.50 -2.81 25.13
N GLU A 34 0.72 -1.96 25.79
CA GLU A 34 -0.46 -1.30 25.19
C GLU A 34 -0.04 -0.31 24.10
N ASP A 35 0.97 0.53 24.36
CA ASP A 35 1.47 1.50 23.37
C ASP A 35 2.12 0.82 22.16
N LEU A 36 2.78 -0.33 22.36
CA LEU A 36 3.29 -1.15 21.25
C LEU A 36 2.17 -1.64 20.35
N VAL A 37 1.05 -2.11 20.93
CA VAL A 37 -0.12 -2.56 20.16
C VAL A 37 -0.75 -1.39 19.38
N ILE A 38 -0.81 -0.20 19.99
CA ILE A 38 -1.30 1.02 19.32
C ILE A 38 -0.37 1.38 18.14
N PHE A 39 0.94 1.38 18.36
CA PHE A 39 1.94 1.63 17.33
C PHE A 39 1.82 0.64 16.17
N GLU A 40 1.78 -0.66 16.47
CA GLU A 40 1.62 -1.72 15.46
C GLU A 40 0.32 -1.58 14.67
N THR A 41 -0.77 -1.17 15.33
CA THR A 41 -2.05 -0.89 14.66
C THR A 41 -1.92 0.26 13.67
N GLY A 42 -1.23 1.35 14.05
CA GLY A 42 -0.93 2.45 13.14
C GLY A 42 -0.09 2.01 11.93
N VAL A 43 0.99 1.25 12.16
CA VAL A 43 1.83 0.69 11.08
C VAL A 43 1.01 -0.22 10.15
N ARG A 44 0.11 -1.04 10.70
CA ARG A 44 -0.77 -1.90 9.91
C ARG A 44 -1.74 -1.10 9.05
N TYR A 45 -2.33 -0.02 9.58
CA TYR A 45 -3.14 0.89 8.78
C TYR A 45 -2.34 1.53 7.65
N GLN A 46 -1.10 1.95 7.90
CA GLN A 46 -0.24 2.49 6.85
C GLN A 46 0.03 1.44 5.75
N MET A 47 0.31 0.18 6.12
CA MET A 47 0.46 -0.90 5.14
C MET A 47 -0.83 -1.13 4.33
N TYR A 48 -2.00 -1.10 4.96
CA TYR A 48 -3.27 -1.23 4.24
C TYR A 48 -3.50 -0.11 3.22
N HIS A 49 -3.17 1.13 3.56
CA HIS A 49 -3.24 2.25 2.61
C HIS A 49 -2.24 2.07 1.45
N ALA A 50 -1.03 1.59 1.75
CA ALA A 50 -0.03 1.29 0.73
C ALA A 50 -0.53 0.22 -0.26
N LEU A 51 -1.06 -0.90 0.26
CA LEU A 51 -1.64 -1.97 -0.54
C LEU A 51 -2.86 -1.50 -1.33
N ALA A 52 -3.72 -0.67 -0.73
CA ALA A 52 -4.87 -0.07 -1.41
C ALA A 52 -4.42 0.78 -2.61
N LEU A 53 -3.39 1.61 -2.47
CA LEU A 53 -2.85 2.40 -3.59
C LEU A 53 -2.28 1.53 -4.71
N LEU A 54 -1.57 0.45 -4.37
CA LEU A 54 -1.09 -0.53 -5.35
C LEU A 54 -2.26 -1.20 -6.08
N GLY A 55 -3.31 -1.57 -5.34
CA GLY A 55 -4.54 -2.13 -5.90
C GLY A 55 -5.27 -1.15 -6.83
N VAL A 56 -5.35 0.12 -6.46
CA VAL A 56 -5.94 1.19 -7.31
C VAL A 56 -5.10 1.38 -8.57
N ALA A 57 -3.77 1.42 -8.45
CA ALA A 57 -2.89 1.52 -9.62
C ALA A 57 -3.15 0.38 -10.60
N TRP A 58 -3.22 -0.86 -10.09
CA TRP A 58 -3.55 -2.03 -10.91
C TRP A 58 -4.94 -1.95 -11.53
N ALA A 59 -5.98 -1.65 -10.74
CA ALA A 59 -7.36 -1.56 -11.24
C ALA A 59 -7.52 -0.53 -12.36
N VAL A 60 -6.87 0.63 -12.25
CA VAL A 60 -6.86 1.65 -13.31
C VAL A 60 -6.24 1.11 -14.61
N THR A 61 -5.13 0.38 -14.54
CA THR A 61 -4.50 -0.21 -15.75
C THR A 61 -5.40 -1.24 -16.44
N GLN A 62 -6.14 -2.05 -15.67
CA GLN A 62 -7.05 -3.04 -16.25
C GLN A 62 -8.27 -2.38 -16.88
N TRP A 63 -8.82 -1.35 -16.22
CA TRP A 63 -9.97 -0.61 -16.73
C TRP A 63 -9.67 0.10 -18.06
N GLU A 64 -8.51 0.75 -18.16
CA GLU A 64 -8.07 1.39 -19.39
C GLU A 64 -7.92 0.37 -20.52
N THR A 65 -7.27 -0.78 -20.24
CA THR A 65 -7.10 -1.85 -21.22
C THR A 65 -8.44 -2.37 -21.75
N LEU A 66 -9.39 -2.67 -20.85
CA LEU A 66 -10.72 -3.14 -21.24
C LEU A 66 -11.50 -2.11 -22.05
N TYR A 67 -11.40 -0.83 -21.67
CA TYR A 67 -12.12 0.24 -22.34
C TYR A 67 -11.56 0.51 -23.75
N LEU A 68 -10.25 0.48 -23.93
CA LEU A 68 -9.62 0.69 -25.23
C LEU A 68 -9.92 -0.47 -26.19
N ASN A 69 -9.78 -1.72 -25.74
CA ASN A 69 -10.10 -2.92 -26.55
C ASN A 69 -11.60 -3.02 -26.88
N GLY A 70 -12.47 -2.46 -26.03
CA GLY A 70 -13.90 -2.38 -26.31
C GLY A 70 -14.28 -1.30 -27.33
N ARG A 71 -13.40 -0.32 -27.57
CA ARG A 71 -13.63 0.79 -28.53
C ARG A 71 -13.03 0.56 -29.90
N ASP A 72 -11.92 -0.18 -29.98
CA ASP A 72 -11.26 -0.48 -31.25
C ASP A 72 -11.91 -1.65 -32.02
N GLY A 73 -12.87 -2.34 -31.40
CA GLY A 73 -13.61 -3.43 -32.04
C GLY A 73 -12.78 -4.68 -32.30
N SER A 74 -11.56 -4.79 -31.76
CA SER A 74 -10.63 -5.91 -32.03
C SER A 74 -11.08 -7.29 -31.52
N LEU A 75 -12.28 -7.35 -30.92
CA LEU A 75 -12.97 -8.59 -30.54
C LEU A 75 -14.00 -9.07 -31.60
N TYR A 76 -14.09 -8.41 -32.76
CA TYR A 76 -14.86 -8.84 -33.94
C TYR A 76 -14.06 -8.66 -35.24
#